data_AF-A0AAJ7E7X1-F1
#
_entry.id   AF-A0AAJ7E7X1-F1
#
_cell.length_a   1.000
_cell.length_b   1.000
_cell.length_c   1.000
_cell.angle_alpha   90.00
_cell.angle_beta   90.00
_cell.angle_gamma   90.00
#
_symmetry.space_group_name_H-M   'P 1'
#
loop_
_entity.id
_entity.type
_entity.pdbx_description
1 polymer ?
#
loop_
_entity_poly.entity_id
_entity_poly.type
_entity_poly.pdbx_seq_one_letter_code
_entity_poly.pdbx_strand_id
1 'polypeptide(L)'
;MMARILSVILLCGCLAAADQEEVEGGKCERIKLPYCQDLGYNWTAMPNLMGHRDQKEAEEAMEKFSGLISSECSVHARFLLCSAFAPLCSEQVSGSVSACRALCDTVSEDCKDQLKLLPATVALDCGAFPLRAVRRLCMRPPNASELEPEPQPPPRWPFRDPELREHGCPPAHAMSPTGECWPACGQHARYTQPAKRTAEVWMNTLAWLSLLSTSFALLTFCAEPARYRYPERPMVWMAACHAVVATAYVIRSWLGAKAVSCAGGALAVDGLASPACVAFFSLTYYFTLAADAWFANACVAWYLTAASEWSTEALERAAAYLHAAAWGWAGAWTAAALALRRVAADELTGTCGVARAAAGALVGVPRGALLLAAVALAAGACPGIVRVRRALDSRGARRVGRLAIKMMCQKYH
;
A
#
# COMPACT_ATOMS: atom_id res chain seq x y z
N MET A 1 -30.40 11.16 -8.00
CA MET A 1 -29.56 10.00 -8.41
C MET A 1 -28.10 10.15 -7.97
N MET A 2 -27.47 11.33 -8.13
CA MET A 2 -26.10 11.62 -7.63
C MET A 2 -25.92 11.43 -6.10
N ALA A 3 -26.92 11.79 -5.28
CA ALA A 3 -26.85 11.60 -3.83
C ALA A 3 -26.81 10.12 -3.40
N ARG A 4 -27.45 9.21 -4.17
CA ARG A 4 -27.42 7.76 -3.89
C ARG A 4 -26.08 7.13 -4.29
N ILE A 5 -25.42 7.67 -5.32
CA ILE A 5 -24.08 7.23 -5.75
C ILE A 5 -23.01 7.72 -4.76
N LEU A 6 -23.13 8.96 -4.26
CA LEU A 6 -22.29 9.47 -3.17
C LEU A 6 -22.48 8.67 -1.87
N SER A 7 -23.71 8.28 -1.52
CA SER A 7 -23.95 7.38 -0.37
C SER A 7 -23.32 6.00 -0.55
N VAL A 8 -23.28 5.42 -1.75
CA VAL A 8 -22.62 4.12 -1.99
C VAL A 8 -21.09 4.24 -1.90
N ILE A 9 -20.51 5.34 -2.38
CA ILE A 9 -19.06 5.61 -2.27
C ILE A 9 -18.66 5.87 -0.81
N LEU A 10 -19.48 6.60 -0.05
CA LEU A 10 -19.28 6.82 1.40
C LEU A 10 -19.50 5.53 2.22
N LEU A 11 -20.50 4.70 1.89
CA LEU A 11 -20.69 3.40 2.55
C LEU A 11 -19.54 2.43 2.28
N CYS A 12 -18.97 2.43 1.06
CA CYS A 12 -17.83 1.56 0.73
C CYS A 12 -16.52 2.03 1.39
N GLY A 13 -16.34 3.35 1.55
CA GLY A 13 -15.25 3.92 2.34
C GLY A 13 -15.37 3.65 3.85
N CYS A 14 -16.59 3.63 4.40
CA CYS A 14 -16.82 3.32 5.82
C CYS A 14 -16.69 1.83 6.14
N LEU A 15 -17.02 0.92 5.21
CA LEU A 15 -16.85 -0.52 5.42
C LEU A 15 -15.36 -0.96 5.46
N ALA A 16 -14.45 -0.16 4.91
CA ALA A 16 -13.00 -0.40 5.01
C ALA A 16 -12.39 0.10 6.34
N ALA A 17 -13.14 0.86 7.14
CA ALA A 17 -12.70 1.41 8.42
C ALA A 17 -13.18 0.61 9.65
N ALA A 18 -13.92 -0.48 9.45
CA ALA A 18 -14.43 -1.33 10.52
C ALA A 18 -13.87 -2.75 10.40
N ASP A 19 -12.59 -2.91 10.74
CA ASP A 19 -12.05 -4.00 11.57
C ASP A 19 -10.53 -3.83 11.69
N GLN A 20 -10.12 -2.87 12.54
CA GLN A 20 -8.91 -3.04 13.31
C GLN A 20 -9.35 -3.39 14.74
N GLU A 21 -9.46 -4.68 15.05
CA GLU A 21 -9.06 -5.11 16.39
C GLU A 21 -7.52 -4.99 16.45
N GLU A 22 -7.03 -3.76 16.59
CA GLU A 22 -5.85 -3.58 17.42
C GLU A 22 -6.28 -4.05 18.81
N VAL A 23 -5.68 -5.14 19.30
CA VAL A 23 -5.77 -5.48 20.72
C VAL A 23 -5.00 -4.37 21.45
N GLU A 24 -5.67 -3.23 21.67
CA GLU A 24 -5.28 -2.28 22.71
C GLU A 24 -5.19 -3.09 23.99
N GLY A 25 -3.98 -3.21 24.55
CA GLY A 25 -3.80 -3.80 25.87
C GLY A 25 -4.71 -3.06 26.85
N GLY A 26 -5.60 -3.79 27.52
CA GLY A 26 -6.51 -3.20 28.50
C GLY A 26 -5.75 -2.45 29.59
N LYS A 27 -6.46 -1.56 30.30
CA LYS A 27 -5.90 -0.83 31.46
C LYS A 27 -5.25 -1.82 32.44
N CYS A 28 -4.05 -1.51 32.93
CA CYS A 28 -3.38 -2.35 33.91
C CYS A 28 -4.24 -2.50 35.17
N GLU A 29 -4.40 -3.73 35.64
CA GLU A 29 -5.10 -4.09 36.87
C GLU A 29 -4.24 -4.98 37.77
N ARG A 30 -4.52 -4.99 39.07
CA ARG A 30 -3.75 -5.80 40.02
C ARG A 30 -4.02 -7.30 39.85
N ILE A 31 -2.98 -8.11 39.98
CA ILE A 31 -3.07 -9.57 39.92
C ILE A 31 -3.81 -10.10 41.16
N LYS A 32 -4.87 -10.87 40.91
CA LYS A 32 -5.72 -11.53 41.91
C LYS A 32 -5.54 -13.05 41.91
N LEU A 33 -4.93 -13.62 40.86
CA LEU A 33 -4.70 -15.06 40.75
C LEU A 33 -3.81 -15.56 41.91
N PRO A 34 -4.28 -16.51 42.74
CA PRO A 34 -3.54 -16.99 43.91
C PRO A 34 -2.16 -17.59 43.56
N TYR A 35 -2.08 -18.34 42.45
CA TYR A 35 -0.83 -18.94 41.97
C TYR A 35 0.18 -17.93 41.43
N CYS A 36 -0.22 -16.68 41.16
CA CYS A 36 0.59 -15.67 40.50
C CYS A 36 0.95 -14.47 41.38
N GLN A 37 0.77 -14.60 42.69
CA GLN A 37 1.31 -13.63 43.64
C GLN A 37 2.84 -13.72 43.72
N ASP A 38 3.51 -12.62 44.07
CA ASP A 38 4.96 -12.57 44.34
C ASP A 38 5.90 -13.00 43.19
N LEU A 39 5.49 -12.79 41.93
CA LEU A 39 6.32 -13.09 40.74
C LEU A 39 7.39 -12.04 40.41
N GLY A 40 7.48 -10.98 41.22
CA GLY A 40 8.29 -9.80 40.94
C GLY A 40 7.56 -8.69 40.18
N TYR A 41 6.27 -8.88 39.87
CA TYR A 41 5.37 -7.84 39.36
C TYR A 41 3.93 -8.07 39.85
N ASN A 42 3.17 -6.97 39.96
CA ASN A 42 1.84 -6.97 40.60
C ASN A 42 0.70 -6.53 39.66
N TRP A 43 1.02 -6.19 38.41
CA TRP A 43 0.10 -5.59 37.45
C TRP A 43 0.02 -6.44 36.17
N THR A 44 -1.20 -6.69 35.72
CA THR A 44 -1.53 -7.44 34.50
C THR A 44 -2.53 -6.67 33.65
N ALA A 45 -2.65 -7.03 32.38
CA ALA A 45 -3.72 -6.55 31.50
C ALA A 45 -4.43 -7.73 30.84
N MET A 46 -5.72 -7.55 30.58
CA MET A 46 -6.55 -8.49 29.85
C MET A 46 -6.88 -7.94 28.45
N PRO A 47 -7.05 -8.80 27.42
CA PRO A 47 -7.02 -10.26 27.50
C PRO A 47 -5.60 -10.82 27.68
N ASN A 48 -5.49 -11.98 28.33
CA ASN A 48 -4.21 -12.68 28.52
C ASN A 48 -3.82 -13.53 27.29
N LEU A 49 -2.64 -14.16 27.31
CA LEU A 49 -2.13 -14.94 26.17
C LEU A 49 -3.01 -16.17 25.86
N MET A 50 -3.74 -16.65 26.87
CA MET A 50 -4.68 -17.76 26.76
C MET A 50 -6.08 -17.34 26.27
N GLY A 51 -6.28 -16.05 25.98
CA GLY A 51 -7.51 -15.51 25.42
C GLY A 51 -8.61 -15.18 26.44
N HIS A 52 -8.34 -15.33 27.74
CA HIS A 52 -9.32 -15.00 28.78
C HIS A 52 -9.48 -13.49 28.91
N ARG A 53 -10.73 -13.04 29.10
CA ARG A 53 -11.09 -11.61 29.08
C ARG A 53 -11.07 -10.97 30.47
N ASP A 54 -11.09 -11.78 31.52
CA ASP A 54 -11.01 -11.32 32.90
C ASP A 54 -10.18 -12.28 33.78
N GLN A 55 -9.76 -11.80 34.94
CA GLN A 55 -8.93 -12.59 35.87
C GLN A 55 -9.67 -13.75 36.54
N LYS A 56 -11.00 -13.70 36.63
CA LYS A 56 -11.78 -14.78 37.24
C LYS A 56 -11.83 -15.99 36.30
N GLU A 57 -12.07 -15.75 35.02
CA GLU A 57 -11.99 -16.76 33.97
C GLU A 57 -10.58 -17.36 33.89
N ALA A 58 -9.55 -16.50 33.96
CA ALA A 58 -8.16 -16.95 33.99
C ALA A 58 -7.85 -17.83 35.22
N GLU A 59 -8.35 -17.48 36.41
CA GLU A 59 -8.18 -18.25 37.64
C GLU A 59 -8.82 -19.64 37.54
N GLU A 60 -10.09 -19.72 37.11
CA GLU A 60 -10.81 -20.98 36.94
C GLU A 60 -10.13 -21.90 35.91
N ALA A 61 -9.59 -21.33 34.83
CA ALA A 61 -8.84 -22.08 33.82
C ALA A 61 -7.46 -22.53 34.34
N MET A 62 -6.82 -21.74 35.20
CA MET A 62 -5.50 -22.03 35.75
C MET A 62 -5.53 -23.20 36.75
N GLU A 63 -6.67 -23.48 37.40
CA GLU A 63 -6.82 -24.65 38.27
C GLU A 63 -6.54 -25.98 37.56
N LYS A 64 -6.73 -26.05 36.24
CA LYS A 64 -6.40 -27.24 35.43
C LYS A 64 -4.89 -27.52 35.38
N PHE A 65 -4.07 -26.51 35.65
CA PHE A 65 -2.61 -26.59 35.71
C PHE A 65 -2.07 -26.74 37.15
N SER A 66 -2.94 -26.83 38.17
CA SER A 66 -2.55 -27.00 39.58
C SER A 66 -1.64 -28.21 39.80
N GLY A 67 -1.92 -29.34 39.14
CA GLY A 67 -1.08 -30.54 39.18
C GLY A 67 0.32 -30.31 38.59
N LEU A 68 0.42 -29.54 37.51
CA LEU A 68 1.71 -29.18 36.89
C LEU A 68 2.55 -28.31 37.84
N ILE A 69 1.91 -27.30 38.46
CA ILE A 69 2.58 -26.39 39.42
C ILE A 69 3.03 -27.16 40.67
N SER A 70 2.19 -28.05 41.19
CA SER A 70 2.45 -28.80 42.42
C SER A 70 3.46 -29.94 42.23
N SER A 71 3.65 -30.39 40.99
CA SER A 71 4.63 -31.44 40.66
C SER A 71 6.09 -30.96 40.74
N GLU A 72 6.31 -29.64 40.77
CA GLU A 72 7.64 -29.01 40.78
C GLU A 72 8.60 -29.56 39.70
N CYS A 73 8.06 -30.03 38.56
CA CYS A 73 8.83 -30.58 37.45
C CYS A 73 9.87 -29.60 36.88
N SER A 74 9.58 -28.30 36.95
CA SER A 74 10.52 -27.24 36.59
C SER A 74 10.40 -26.09 37.57
N VAL A 75 11.54 -25.54 37.99
CA VAL A 75 11.62 -24.32 38.83
C VAL A 75 11.01 -23.10 38.15
N HIS A 76 10.77 -23.16 36.83
CA HIS A 76 10.23 -22.07 36.03
C HIS A 76 8.76 -22.27 35.61
N ALA A 77 8.13 -23.40 35.94
CA ALA A 77 6.77 -23.73 35.51
C ALA A 77 5.73 -22.69 36.00
N ARG A 78 5.81 -22.31 37.29
CA ARG A 78 4.94 -21.27 37.88
C ARG A 78 5.08 -19.93 37.16
N PHE A 79 6.32 -19.50 36.91
CA PHE A 79 6.59 -18.22 36.25
C PHE A 79 6.07 -18.20 34.80
N LEU A 80 6.29 -19.28 34.05
CA LEU A 80 5.81 -19.40 32.67
C LEU A 80 4.29 -19.33 32.59
N LEU A 81 3.59 -20.13 33.39
CA LEU A 81 2.12 -20.15 33.40
C LEU A 81 1.56 -18.79 33.78
N CYS A 82 2.10 -18.17 34.82
CA CYS A 82 1.65 -16.84 35.21
C CYS A 82 1.95 -15.78 34.16
N SER A 83 3.03 -15.89 33.40
CA SER A 83 3.28 -14.97 32.29
C SER A 83 2.29 -15.12 31.12
N ALA A 84 1.58 -16.25 31.02
CA ALA A 84 0.55 -16.50 30.03
C ALA A 84 -0.85 -16.10 30.52
N PHE A 85 -1.17 -16.39 31.79
CA PHE A 85 -2.47 -16.13 32.40
C PHE A 85 -2.59 -14.72 33.00
N ALA A 86 -1.48 -14.14 33.46
CA ALA A 86 -1.37 -12.81 34.05
C ALA A 86 -0.07 -12.12 33.57
N PRO A 87 0.03 -11.77 32.26
CA PRO A 87 1.22 -11.15 31.70
C PRO A 87 1.51 -9.77 32.33
N LEU A 88 2.77 -9.36 32.37
CA LEU A 88 3.18 -8.08 32.95
C LEU A 88 2.55 -6.90 32.20
N CYS A 89 1.99 -5.95 32.93
CA CYS A 89 1.51 -4.66 32.42
C CYS A 89 2.25 -3.50 33.09
N SER A 90 2.69 -2.52 32.31
CA SER A 90 3.44 -1.36 32.77
C SER A 90 3.19 -0.18 31.81
N GLU A 91 3.08 1.04 32.33
CA GLU A 91 2.85 2.25 31.52
C GLU A 91 4.02 2.56 30.56
N GLN A 92 5.20 2.00 30.81
CA GLN A 92 6.40 2.18 30.01
C GLN A 92 6.44 1.28 28.76
N VAL A 93 5.52 0.30 28.63
CA VAL A 93 5.48 -0.64 27.51
C VAL A 93 4.08 -0.67 26.91
N SER A 94 3.96 -0.57 25.60
CA SER A 94 2.67 -0.69 24.90
C SER A 94 2.20 -2.14 24.92
N GLY A 95 1.23 -2.45 25.77
CA GLY A 95 0.59 -3.78 25.87
C GLY A 95 1.16 -4.67 26.99
N SER A 96 0.74 -5.93 27.00
CA SER A 96 1.17 -6.92 28.00
C SER A 96 2.42 -7.69 27.55
N VAL A 97 3.30 -8.01 28.50
CA VAL A 97 4.58 -8.69 28.26
C VAL A 97 4.53 -10.08 28.88
N SER A 98 4.74 -11.12 28.06
CA SER A 98 4.80 -12.52 28.50
C SER A 98 6.25 -13.04 28.55
N ALA A 99 6.45 -14.29 28.99
CA ALA A 99 7.77 -14.93 28.98
C ALA A 99 8.29 -15.16 27.55
N CYS A 100 9.60 -15.29 27.39
CA CYS A 100 10.18 -15.64 26.10
C CYS A 100 9.88 -17.10 25.73
N ARG A 101 9.75 -17.39 24.43
CA ARG A 101 9.52 -18.75 23.91
C ARG A 101 10.52 -19.79 24.42
N ALA A 102 11.79 -19.42 24.53
CA ALA A 102 12.83 -20.31 25.06
C ALA A 102 12.49 -20.87 26.46
N LEU A 103 11.85 -20.06 27.31
CA LEU A 103 11.43 -20.53 28.63
C LEU A 103 10.29 -21.54 28.54
N CYS A 104 9.37 -21.36 27.59
CA CYS A 104 8.31 -22.32 27.32
C CYS A 104 8.89 -23.65 26.85
N ASP A 105 9.84 -23.60 25.90
CA ASP A 105 10.47 -24.80 25.37
C ASP A 105 11.20 -25.59 26.49
N THR A 106 11.94 -24.90 27.38
CA THR A 106 12.60 -25.53 28.55
C THR A 106 11.59 -26.20 29.48
N VAL A 107 10.55 -25.49 29.92
CA VAL A 107 9.52 -26.05 30.83
C VAL A 107 8.76 -27.18 30.15
N SER A 108 8.55 -27.10 28.83
CA SER A 108 7.86 -28.16 28.07
C SER A 108 8.65 -29.47 28.06
N GLU A 109 9.98 -29.41 27.97
CA GLU A 109 10.84 -30.59 28.09
C GLU A 109 10.95 -31.08 29.54
N ASP A 110 11.18 -30.19 30.51
CA ASP A 110 11.27 -30.55 31.94
C ASP A 110 10.00 -31.26 32.44
N CYS A 111 8.83 -30.77 32.01
CA CYS A 111 7.53 -31.23 32.48
C CYS A 111 6.82 -32.17 31.50
N LYS A 112 7.55 -32.77 30.55
CA LYS A 112 7.01 -33.59 29.46
C LYS A 112 6.05 -34.69 29.90
N ASP A 113 6.36 -35.35 31.02
CA ASP A 113 5.51 -36.43 31.54
C ASP A 113 4.25 -35.91 32.25
N GLN A 114 4.33 -34.75 32.88
CA GLN A 114 3.18 -34.09 33.51
C GLN A 114 2.23 -33.47 32.46
N LEU A 115 2.78 -32.97 31.35
CA LEU A 115 1.99 -32.45 30.23
C LEU A 115 1.13 -33.53 29.56
N LYS A 116 1.55 -34.80 29.58
CA LYS A 116 0.73 -35.93 29.07
C LYS A 116 -0.49 -36.23 29.94
N LEU A 117 -0.47 -35.84 31.21
CA LEU A 117 -1.58 -36.05 32.16
C LEU A 117 -2.64 -34.95 32.06
N LEU A 118 -2.37 -33.87 31.32
CA LEU A 118 -3.34 -32.80 31.10
C LEU A 118 -4.46 -33.26 30.16
N PRO A 119 -5.69 -32.74 30.34
CA PRO A 119 -6.78 -32.99 29.40
C PRO A 119 -6.41 -32.55 27.98
N ALA A 120 -6.80 -33.32 26.96
CA ALA A 120 -6.51 -33.01 25.55
C ALA A 120 -7.06 -31.64 25.07
N THR A 121 -7.96 -31.02 25.83
CA THR A 121 -8.52 -29.69 25.57
C THR A 121 -7.60 -28.54 26.01
N VAL A 122 -6.52 -28.84 26.73
CA VAL A 122 -5.59 -27.86 27.31
C VAL A 122 -4.18 -28.19 26.85
N ALA A 123 -3.61 -27.34 26.00
CA ALA A 123 -2.25 -27.50 25.47
C ALA A 123 -1.43 -26.23 25.71
N LEU A 124 -0.17 -26.41 26.10
CA LEU A 124 0.81 -25.34 26.20
C LEU A 124 1.49 -25.17 24.83
N ASP A 125 1.04 -24.20 24.04
CA ASP A 125 1.63 -23.90 22.73
C ASP A 125 2.77 -22.87 22.85
N CYS A 126 4.01 -23.34 22.79
CA CYS A 126 5.18 -22.46 22.82
C CYS A 126 5.30 -21.55 21.59
N GLY A 127 4.57 -21.83 20.51
CA GLY A 127 4.45 -20.96 19.34
C GLY A 127 3.74 -19.63 19.61
N ALA A 128 2.90 -19.56 20.65
CA ALA A 128 2.22 -18.33 21.06
C ALA A 128 3.14 -17.32 21.76
N PHE A 129 4.29 -17.75 22.29
CA PHE A 129 5.22 -16.89 23.00
C PHE A 129 6.21 -16.18 22.05
N PRO A 130 6.61 -14.93 22.36
CA PRO A 130 7.50 -14.16 21.50
C PRO A 130 8.95 -14.67 21.48
N LEU A 131 9.58 -14.55 20.31
CA LEU A 131 11.03 -14.71 20.13
C LEU A 131 11.75 -13.37 20.35
N ARG A 132 12.85 -13.39 21.12
CA ARG A 132 13.69 -12.21 21.43
C ARG A 132 14.28 -11.52 20.19
N ALA A 133 14.46 -12.27 19.09
CA ALA A 133 14.99 -11.76 17.83
C ALA A 133 14.06 -10.78 17.09
N VAL A 134 12.77 -10.69 17.46
CA VAL A 134 11.74 -9.98 16.68
C VAL A 134 11.20 -8.75 17.42
N ARG A 135 12.07 -7.83 17.87
CA ARG A 135 11.70 -6.50 18.44
C ARG A 135 10.55 -6.46 19.49
N ARG A 136 10.16 -7.59 20.07
CA ARG A 136 9.13 -7.72 21.12
C ARG A 136 9.83 -8.01 22.44
N LEU A 137 9.50 -7.24 23.47
CA LEU A 137 9.97 -7.45 24.83
C LEU A 137 9.39 -8.77 25.36
N CYS A 138 10.19 -9.57 26.06
CA CYS A 138 9.75 -10.79 26.73
C CYS A 138 10.56 -11.02 28.01
N MET A 139 9.95 -11.66 29.01
CA MET A 139 10.54 -11.81 30.35
C MET A 139 11.37 -13.11 30.50
N ARG A 140 12.39 -13.05 31.37
CA ARG A 140 13.22 -14.19 31.81
C ARG A 140 13.01 -14.45 33.31
N PRO A 141 13.25 -15.67 33.80
CA PRO A 141 13.17 -15.97 35.22
C PRO A 141 14.30 -15.27 36.01
N PRO A 142 14.04 -14.82 37.25
CA PRO A 142 14.98 -14.03 38.05
C PRO A 142 16.27 -14.77 38.45
N ASN A 143 16.28 -16.12 38.40
CA ASN A 143 17.43 -16.96 38.80
C ASN A 143 18.23 -17.54 37.62
N ALA A 144 17.99 -17.09 36.38
CA ALA A 144 18.85 -17.47 35.26
C ALA A 144 20.22 -16.78 35.42
N SER A 145 21.13 -17.47 36.10
CA SER A 145 22.54 -17.09 36.22
C SER A 145 23.13 -16.90 34.82
N GLU A 146 24.00 -15.91 34.66
CA GLU A 146 24.73 -15.55 33.42
C GLU A 146 25.66 -16.67 32.88
N LEU A 147 25.48 -17.93 33.29
CA LEU A 147 26.43 -19.03 33.09
C LEU A 147 26.04 -20.04 32.01
N GLU A 148 24.83 -19.96 31.41
CA GLU A 148 24.61 -20.62 30.13
C GLU A 148 25.08 -19.69 29.00
N PRO A 149 26.02 -20.12 28.15
CA PRO A 149 26.35 -19.36 26.95
C PRO A 149 25.07 -19.22 26.14
N GLU A 150 24.58 -17.98 26.00
CA GLU A 150 23.52 -17.64 25.05
C GLU A 150 23.92 -18.28 23.71
N PRO A 151 23.10 -19.16 23.09
CA PRO A 151 23.34 -19.52 21.70
C PRO A 151 23.43 -18.20 20.97
N GLN A 152 24.60 -17.93 20.38
CA GLN A 152 24.94 -16.61 19.89
C GLN A 152 23.74 -16.08 19.10
N PRO A 153 23.18 -14.90 19.45
CA PRO A 153 22.20 -14.29 18.56
C PRO A 153 22.86 -14.24 17.19
N PRO A 154 22.17 -14.66 16.10
CA PRO A 154 22.79 -14.68 14.78
C PRO A 154 23.44 -13.32 14.57
N PRO A 155 24.75 -13.30 14.21
CA PRO A 155 25.55 -12.11 14.33
C PRO A 155 24.83 -10.93 13.68
N ARG A 156 24.62 -9.88 14.48
CA ARG A 156 24.34 -8.54 13.95
C ARG A 156 25.46 -8.24 12.95
N TRP A 157 25.07 -8.18 11.69
CA TRP A 157 25.82 -7.77 10.51
C TRP A 157 27.16 -7.09 10.85
N PRO A 158 28.29 -7.71 10.47
CA PRO A 158 28.69 -7.66 9.08
C PRO A 158 28.98 -9.05 8.53
N PHE A 159 28.29 -9.46 7.48
CA PHE A 159 28.67 -10.68 6.77
C PHE A 159 30.10 -10.55 6.25
N ARG A 160 30.93 -11.54 6.56
CA ARG A 160 31.99 -12.00 5.64
C ARG A 160 31.34 -12.96 4.65
N ASP A 161 31.76 -12.84 3.39
CA ASP A 161 31.28 -13.51 2.19
C ASP A 161 31.18 -15.07 2.12
N PRO A 162 31.72 -15.93 3.02
CA PRO A 162 31.73 -17.38 2.72
C PRO A 162 30.39 -18.15 2.86
N GLU A 163 29.48 -17.79 3.78
CA GLU A 163 28.28 -18.62 4.09
C GLU A 163 27.05 -18.32 3.22
N LEU A 164 27.08 -17.26 2.41
CA LEU A 164 26.06 -17.00 1.36
C LEU A 164 25.99 -18.10 0.30
N ARG A 165 27.01 -18.96 0.21
CA ARG A 165 27.13 -20.01 -0.82
C ARG A 165 26.23 -21.22 -0.58
N GLU A 166 25.67 -21.41 0.62
CA GLU A 166 24.85 -22.59 0.90
C GLU A 166 23.33 -22.33 0.82
N HIS A 167 22.85 -21.10 1.10
CA HIS A 167 21.40 -20.77 1.09
C HIS A 167 21.00 -19.54 0.26
N GLY A 168 21.92 -18.88 -0.46
CA GLY A 168 21.62 -17.95 -1.57
C GLY A 168 21.01 -16.58 -1.21
N CYS A 169 19.94 -16.49 -0.42
CA CYS A 169 19.26 -15.25 -0.04
C CYS A 169 18.64 -15.28 1.37
N PRO A 170 18.39 -14.11 2.01
CA PRO A 170 17.66 -14.03 3.28
C PRO A 170 16.26 -14.67 3.23
N PRO A 171 15.66 -15.04 4.38
CA PRO A 171 14.29 -15.54 4.41
C PRO A 171 13.31 -14.57 3.74
N ALA A 172 12.28 -15.11 3.07
CA ALA A 172 11.33 -14.38 2.24
C ALA A 172 11.94 -13.62 1.04
N HIS A 173 13.19 -13.88 0.67
CA HIS A 173 13.85 -13.36 -0.53
C HIS A 173 14.29 -14.51 -1.45
N ALA A 174 14.40 -14.21 -2.73
CA ALA A 174 14.87 -15.13 -3.77
C ALA A 174 15.90 -14.41 -4.65
N MET A 175 16.85 -15.17 -5.19
CA MET A 175 17.89 -14.65 -6.06
C MET A 175 17.26 -14.24 -7.40
N SER A 176 17.52 -13.02 -7.83
CA SER A 176 17.10 -12.51 -9.13
C SER A 176 18.09 -12.90 -10.23
N PRO A 177 17.71 -12.78 -11.52
CA PRO A 177 18.63 -13.00 -12.65
C PRO A 177 19.88 -12.11 -12.62
N THR A 178 19.84 -10.96 -11.93
CA THR A 178 20.98 -10.05 -11.77
C THR A 178 21.92 -10.43 -10.63
N GLY A 179 21.62 -11.52 -9.90
CA GLY A 179 22.41 -11.98 -8.76
C GLY A 179 22.10 -11.27 -7.44
N GLU A 180 21.19 -10.28 -7.43
CA GLU A 180 20.75 -9.61 -6.22
C GLU A 180 19.56 -10.34 -5.58
N CYS A 181 19.45 -10.28 -4.24
CA CYS A 181 18.31 -10.84 -3.52
C CYS A 181 17.12 -9.88 -3.52
N TRP A 182 15.99 -10.36 -4.05
CA TRP A 182 14.72 -9.63 -4.12
C TRP A 182 13.63 -10.35 -3.34
N PRO A 183 12.56 -9.68 -2.89
CA PRO A 183 11.43 -10.35 -2.23
C PRO A 183 10.92 -11.54 -3.05
N ALA A 184 10.72 -12.67 -2.37
CA ALA A 184 10.17 -13.88 -2.97
C ALA A 184 8.69 -13.67 -3.30
N CYS A 185 8.23 -14.28 -4.39
CA CYS A 185 6.86 -14.12 -4.85
C CYS A 185 5.86 -14.63 -3.81
N GLY A 186 4.90 -13.78 -3.42
CA GLY A 186 3.84 -14.14 -2.49
C GLY A 186 4.25 -14.29 -1.03
N GLN A 187 5.50 -13.98 -0.69
CA GLN A 187 6.00 -13.92 0.69
C GLN A 187 5.86 -12.51 1.28
N HIS A 188 5.95 -12.40 2.61
CA HIS A 188 5.91 -11.13 3.35
C HIS A 188 7.33 -10.67 3.67
N ALA A 189 8.01 -10.06 2.70
CA ALA A 189 9.39 -9.60 2.90
C ALA A 189 9.43 -8.20 3.53
N ARG A 190 8.74 -7.23 2.92
CA ARG A 190 8.70 -5.83 3.37
C ARG A 190 7.34 -5.42 3.94
N TYR A 191 6.28 -6.09 3.51
CA TYR A 191 4.90 -5.72 3.87
C TYR A 191 4.11 -6.90 4.43
N THR A 192 3.34 -6.63 5.49
CA THR A 192 2.44 -7.58 6.12
C THR A 192 1.23 -7.87 5.24
N GLN A 193 0.56 -9.01 5.47
CA GLN A 193 -0.63 -9.39 4.70
C GLN A 193 -1.79 -8.37 4.81
N PRO A 194 -2.09 -7.79 5.99
CA PRO A 194 -3.10 -6.73 6.09
C PRO A 194 -2.77 -5.51 5.24
N ALA A 195 -1.50 -5.07 5.22
CA ALA A 195 -1.08 -3.92 4.42
C ALA A 195 -1.29 -4.16 2.91
N LYS A 196 -0.98 -5.37 2.43
CA LYS A 196 -1.21 -5.77 1.03
C LYS A 196 -2.70 -5.78 0.69
N ARG A 197 -3.54 -6.34 1.57
CA ARG A 197 -5.00 -6.36 1.40
C ARG A 197 -5.58 -4.95 1.35
N THR A 198 -5.14 -4.06 2.24
CA THR A 198 -5.57 -2.66 2.24
C THR A 198 -5.20 -1.97 0.92
N ALA A 199 -3.95 -2.13 0.47
CA ALA A 199 -3.52 -1.56 -0.81
C ALA A 199 -4.35 -2.10 -1.99
N GLU A 200 -4.66 -3.39 -2.01
CA GLU A 200 -5.48 -4.02 -3.04
C GLU A 200 -6.90 -3.46 -3.09
N VAL A 201 -7.57 -3.32 -1.94
CA VAL A 201 -8.92 -2.73 -1.84
C VAL A 201 -8.93 -1.30 -2.36
N TRP A 202 -7.98 -0.46 -1.94
CA TRP A 202 -7.89 0.93 -2.38
C TRP A 202 -7.65 1.05 -3.88
N MET A 203 -6.68 0.31 -4.42
CA MET A 203 -6.37 0.35 -5.84
C MET A 203 -7.55 -0.11 -6.71
N ASN A 204 -8.21 -1.21 -6.33
CA ASN A 204 -9.36 -1.72 -7.07
C ASN A 204 -10.53 -0.72 -7.05
N THR A 205 -10.81 -0.11 -5.90
CA THR A 205 -11.88 0.88 -5.75
C THR A 205 -11.63 2.12 -6.61
N LEU A 206 -10.40 2.66 -6.57
CA LEU A 206 -10.03 3.82 -7.38
C LEU A 206 -10.03 3.51 -8.88
N ALA A 207 -9.60 2.30 -9.28
CA ALA A 207 -9.61 1.87 -10.67
C ALA A 207 -11.04 1.81 -11.23
N TRP A 208 -11.99 1.22 -10.50
CA TRP A 208 -13.40 1.18 -10.92
C TRP A 208 -14.03 2.57 -11.00
N LEU A 209 -13.78 3.43 -10.01
CA LEU A 209 -14.27 4.80 -10.01
C LEU A 209 -13.75 5.58 -11.23
N SER A 210 -12.45 5.46 -11.50
CA SER A 210 -11.81 6.09 -12.67
C SER A 210 -12.35 5.54 -13.99
N LEU A 211 -12.52 4.22 -14.10
CA LEU A 211 -13.04 3.58 -15.31
C LEU A 211 -14.47 4.02 -15.62
N LEU A 212 -15.35 4.05 -14.62
CA LEU A 212 -16.73 4.50 -14.79
C LEU A 212 -16.82 5.97 -15.19
N SER A 213 -16.03 6.83 -14.52
CA SER A 213 -15.99 8.26 -14.81
C SER A 213 -15.47 8.55 -16.23
N THR A 214 -14.36 7.93 -16.62
CA THR A 214 -13.76 8.13 -17.95
C THR A 214 -14.60 7.52 -19.05
N SER A 215 -15.23 6.36 -18.83
CA SER A 215 -16.16 5.75 -19.78
C SER A 215 -17.37 6.65 -20.05
N PHE A 216 -17.93 7.25 -18.99
CA PHE A 216 -19.03 8.22 -19.16
C PHE A 216 -18.62 9.43 -20.01
N ALA A 217 -17.42 9.98 -19.79
CA ALA A 217 -16.90 11.09 -20.58
C ALA A 217 -16.70 10.70 -22.06
N LEU A 218 -16.16 9.52 -22.33
CA LEU A 218 -15.96 9.00 -23.69
C LEU A 218 -17.28 8.69 -24.40
N LEU A 219 -18.27 8.13 -23.70
CA LEU A 219 -19.62 7.92 -24.24
C LEU A 219 -20.30 9.23 -24.62
N THR A 220 -20.12 10.27 -23.78
CA THR A 220 -20.63 11.62 -24.08
C THR A 220 -19.99 12.18 -25.36
N PHE A 221 -18.68 11.98 -25.55
CA PHE A 221 -18.00 12.33 -26.79
C PHE A 221 -18.52 11.54 -28.00
N CYS A 222 -18.71 10.23 -27.87
CA CYS A 222 -19.24 9.39 -28.96
C CYS A 222 -20.66 9.80 -29.37
N ALA A 223 -21.49 10.21 -28.41
CA ALA A 223 -22.85 10.68 -28.67
C ALA A 223 -22.88 12.03 -29.39
N GLU A 224 -22.00 12.96 -29.02
CA GLU A 224 -21.93 14.30 -29.63
C GLU A 224 -20.48 14.75 -29.93
N PRO A 225 -19.82 14.21 -30.98
CA PRO A 225 -18.42 14.52 -31.27
C PRO A 225 -18.20 16.00 -31.65
N ALA A 226 -19.21 16.64 -32.22
CA ALA A 226 -19.16 18.02 -32.68
C ALA A 226 -18.95 19.03 -31.55
N ARG A 227 -19.28 18.66 -30.30
CA ARG A 227 -19.10 19.49 -29.11
C ARG A 227 -17.64 19.61 -28.66
N TYR A 228 -16.79 18.66 -29.03
CA TYR A 228 -15.40 18.55 -28.57
C TYR A 228 -14.40 18.89 -29.69
N ARG A 229 -14.56 20.07 -30.29
CA ARG A 229 -13.56 20.63 -31.22
C ARG A 229 -12.35 21.16 -30.44
N TYR A 230 -11.30 21.58 -31.14
CA TYR A 230 -10.24 22.34 -30.48
C TYR A 230 -10.82 23.67 -29.98
N PRO A 231 -10.43 24.15 -28.79
CA PRO A 231 -9.35 23.66 -27.91
C PRO A 231 -9.73 22.56 -26.89
N GLU A 232 -10.98 22.10 -26.82
CA GLU A 232 -11.47 21.12 -25.82
C GLU A 232 -11.09 19.66 -26.15
N ARG A 233 -10.84 19.34 -27.42
CA ARG A 233 -10.53 17.99 -27.93
C ARG A 233 -9.43 17.22 -27.17
N PRO A 234 -8.32 17.83 -26.69
CA PRO A 234 -7.31 17.15 -25.86
C PRO A 234 -7.86 16.43 -24.62
N MET A 235 -8.96 16.91 -24.03
CA MET A 235 -9.58 16.29 -22.85
C MET A 235 -10.13 14.88 -23.15
N VAL A 236 -10.56 14.64 -24.39
CA VAL A 236 -11.06 13.33 -24.84
C VAL A 236 -9.94 12.31 -24.84
N TRP A 237 -8.77 12.68 -25.37
CA TRP A 237 -7.60 11.80 -25.39
C TRP A 237 -7.03 11.52 -24.01
N MET A 238 -7.07 12.53 -23.11
CA MET A 238 -6.71 12.35 -21.71
C MET A 238 -7.65 11.37 -21.01
N ALA A 239 -8.97 11.47 -21.24
CA ALA A 239 -9.95 10.52 -20.70
C ALA A 239 -9.73 9.11 -21.26
N ALA A 240 -9.43 8.97 -22.55
CA ALA A 240 -9.11 7.69 -23.18
C ALA A 240 -7.88 7.02 -22.56
N CYS A 241 -6.82 7.80 -22.33
CA CYS A 241 -5.61 7.29 -21.67
C CYS A 241 -5.89 6.80 -20.25
N HIS A 242 -6.61 7.57 -19.44
CA HIS A 242 -6.96 7.16 -18.07
C HIS A 242 -7.91 5.95 -18.04
N ALA A 243 -8.82 5.82 -19.01
CA ALA A 243 -9.66 4.63 -19.15
C ALA A 243 -8.81 3.37 -19.36
N VAL A 244 -7.80 3.42 -20.25
CA VAL A 244 -6.88 2.30 -20.49
C VAL A 244 -6.08 1.96 -19.23
N VAL A 245 -5.56 2.96 -18.52
CA VAL A 245 -4.85 2.75 -17.25
C VAL A 245 -5.76 2.08 -16.22
N ALA A 246 -6.98 2.60 -16.04
CA ALA A 246 -7.95 2.04 -15.11
C ALA A 246 -8.32 0.58 -15.46
N THR A 247 -8.52 0.28 -16.75
CA THR A 247 -8.74 -1.09 -17.23
C THR A 247 -7.56 -2.01 -16.90
N ALA A 248 -6.31 -1.55 -17.06
CA ALA A 248 -5.13 -2.35 -16.70
C ALA A 248 -5.11 -2.70 -15.20
N TYR A 249 -5.47 -1.76 -14.31
CA TYR A 249 -5.58 -2.02 -12.88
C TYR A 249 -6.73 -2.98 -12.51
N VAL A 250 -7.87 -2.87 -13.19
CA VAL A 250 -9.00 -3.83 -13.03
C VAL A 250 -8.59 -5.23 -13.46
N ILE A 251 -7.95 -5.36 -14.63
CA ILE A 251 -7.45 -6.66 -15.13
C ILE A 251 -6.43 -7.25 -14.16
N ARG A 252 -5.49 -6.44 -13.66
CA ARG A 252 -4.54 -6.86 -12.62
C ARG A 252 -5.24 -7.36 -11.36
N SER A 253 -6.30 -6.69 -10.92
CA SER A 253 -7.08 -7.14 -9.76
C SER A 253 -7.79 -8.47 -10.00
N TRP A 254 -8.27 -8.72 -11.22
CA TRP A 254 -8.94 -9.96 -11.59
C TRP A 254 -7.98 -11.14 -11.78
N LEU A 255 -6.84 -10.91 -12.43
CA LEU A 255 -5.78 -11.92 -12.61
C LEU A 255 -5.02 -12.22 -11.31
N GLY A 256 -5.06 -11.30 -10.36
CA GLY A 256 -4.33 -11.36 -9.10
C GLY A 256 -2.92 -10.78 -9.19
N ALA A 257 -2.47 -10.18 -8.08
CA ALA A 257 -1.19 -9.50 -7.96
C ALA A 257 0.01 -10.36 -8.41
N LYS A 258 0.01 -11.66 -8.06
CA LYS A 258 1.13 -12.58 -8.34
C LYS A 258 1.30 -12.85 -9.84
N ALA A 259 0.20 -12.94 -10.60
CA ALA A 259 0.26 -13.22 -12.03
C ALA A 259 0.95 -12.12 -12.84
N VAL A 260 0.87 -10.87 -12.36
CA VAL A 260 1.48 -9.71 -13.01
C VAL A 260 2.90 -9.46 -12.50
N SER A 261 3.12 -9.56 -11.20
CA SER A 261 4.36 -9.09 -10.55
C SER A 261 5.45 -10.16 -10.37
N CYS A 262 5.14 -11.44 -10.52
CA CYS A 262 6.11 -12.51 -10.26
C CYS A 262 6.80 -13.01 -11.53
N ALA A 263 8.07 -13.38 -11.38
CA ALA A 263 8.88 -14.08 -12.37
C ALA A 263 9.49 -15.33 -11.71
N GLY A 264 8.80 -16.46 -11.82
CA GLY A 264 9.17 -17.69 -11.10
C GLY A 264 9.05 -17.51 -9.59
N GLY A 265 10.12 -17.80 -8.85
CA GLY A 265 10.15 -17.73 -7.38
C GLY A 265 10.33 -16.32 -6.79
N ALA A 266 10.69 -15.33 -7.61
CA ALA A 266 10.99 -13.96 -7.19
C ALA A 266 10.02 -12.94 -7.82
N LEU A 267 10.05 -11.71 -7.31
CA LEU A 267 9.45 -10.57 -8.01
C LEU A 267 10.17 -10.33 -9.35
N ALA A 268 9.41 -9.90 -10.35
CA ALA A 268 9.92 -9.56 -11.67
C ALA A 268 10.80 -8.30 -11.58
N VAL A 269 12.09 -8.47 -11.85
CA VAL A 269 13.11 -7.42 -11.84
C VAL A 269 13.98 -7.50 -13.09
N ASP A 270 14.89 -6.54 -13.31
CA ASP A 270 15.70 -6.42 -14.54
C ASP A 270 14.88 -6.10 -15.82
N GLY A 271 13.64 -5.66 -15.61
CA GLY A 271 12.74 -5.08 -16.58
C GLY A 271 12.21 -5.95 -17.71
N LEU A 272 12.68 -7.19 -17.89
CA LEU A 272 12.15 -8.13 -18.89
C LEU A 272 11.87 -9.53 -18.34
N ALA A 273 11.98 -9.74 -17.03
CA ALA A 273 11.87 -11.07 -16.42
C ALA A 273 10.46 -11.71 -16.51
N SER A 274 9.41 -10.92 -16.71
CA SER A 274 8.04 -11.44 -16.90
C SER A 274 7.30 -10.63 -17.97
N PRO A 275 6.74 -11.27 -19.02
CA PRO A 275 6.01 -10.56 -20.06
C PRO A 275 4.74 -9.89 -19.53
N ALA A 276 4.09 -10.47 -18.51
CA ALA A 276 2.92 -9.87 -17.87
C ALA A 276 3.30 -8.57 -17.13
N CYS A 277 4.44 -8.58 -16.44
CA CYS A 277 4.98 -7.41 -15.77
C CYS A 277 5.31 -6.27 -16.76
N VAL A 278 6.00 -6.62 -17.85
CA VAL A 278 6.37 -5.67 -18.92
C VAL A 278 5.13 -5.11 -19.61
N ALA A 279 4.13 -5.94 -19.89
CA ALA A 279 2.88 -5.51 -20.51
C ALA A 279 2.12 -4.54 -19.60
N PHE A 280 1.97 -4.87 -18.30
CA PHE A 280 1.33 -4.00 -17.33
C PHE A 280 2.08 -2.66 -17.20
N PHE A 281 3.41 -2.72 -17.07
CA PHE A 281 4.25 -1.51 -17.03
C PHE A 281 4.07 -0.67 -18.30
N SER A 282 4.19 -1.27 -19.48
CA SER A 282 4.15 -0.56 -20.76
C SER A 282 2.79 0.12 -20.97
N LEU A 283 1.69 -0.58 -20.67
CA LEU A 283 0.34 0.00 -20.71
C LEU A 283 0.21 1.15 -19.73
N THR A 284 0.48 0.91 -18.44
CA THR A 284 0.21 1.93 -17.42
C THR A 284 1.12 3.14 -17.57
N TYR A 285 2.43 2.95 -17.77
CA TYR A 285 3.39 4.04 -17.88
C TYR A 285 3.22 4.87 -19.16
N TYR A 286 3.03 4.23 -20.33
CA TYR A 286 2.80 4.95 -21.59
C TYR A 286 1.53 5.80 -21.52
N PHE A 287 0.40 5.20 -21.14
CA PHE A 287 -0.87 5.92 -21.16
C PHE A 287 -0.95 6.96 -20.05
N THR A 288 -0.30 6.75 -18.90
CA THR A 288 -0.17 7.80 -17.87
C THR A 288 0.65 8.99 -18.38
N LEU A 289 1.82 8.78 -19.02
CA LEU A 289 2.59 9.88 -19.60
C LEU A 289 1.88 10.55 -20.77
N ALA A 290 1.15 9.79 -21.59
CA ALA A 290 0.35 10.34 -22.67
C ALA A 290 -0.77 11.23 -22.13
N ALA A 291 -1.42 10.83 -21.03
CA ALA A 291 -2.44 11.65 -20.38
C ALA A 291 -1.87 12.99 -19.89
N ASP A 292 -0.69 12.98 -19.26
CA ASP A 292 -0.01 14.21 -18.84
C ASP A 292 0.37 15.09 -20.05
N ALA A 293 0.83 14.48 -21.15
CA ALA A 293 1.18 15.21 -22.36
C ALA A 293 -0.07 15.82 -23.03
N TRP A 294 -1.19 15.11 -23.00
CA TRP A 294 -2.49 15.64 -23.45
C TRP A 294 -3.01 16.78 -22.56
N PHE A 295 -2.72 16.73 -21.26
CA PHE A 295 -2.99 17.86 -20.36
C PHE A 295 -2.13 19.08 -20.72
N ALA A 296 -0.83 18.91 -20.95
CA ALA A 296 0.04 19.99 -21.41
C ALA A 296 -0.42 20.54 -22.78
N ASN A 297 -0.84 19.68 -23.71
CA ASN A 297 -1.42 20.09 -24.99
C ASN A 297 -2.72 20.90 -24.84
N ALA A 298 -3.56 20.58 -23.85
CA ALA A 298 -4.73 21.40 -23.53
C ALA A 298 -4.31 22.82 -23.11
N CYS A 299 -3.27 22.94 -22.28
CA CYS A 299 -2.69 24.24 -21.90
C CYS A 299 -2.11 24.99 -23.10
N VAL A 300 -1.45 24.31 -24.05
CA VAL A 300 -0.99 24.92 -25.32
C VAL A 300 -2.17 25.46 -26.11
N ALA A 301 -3.22 24.66 -26.30
CA ALA A 301 -4.40 25.07 -27.06
C ALA A 301 -5.09 26.29 -26.41
N TRP A 302 -5.22 26.30 -25.08
CA TRP A 302 -5.78 27.45 -24.35
C TRP A 302 -4.88 28.69 -24.38
N TYR A 303 -3.56 28.53 -24.32
CA TYR A 303 -2.63 29.63 -24.45
C TYR A 303 -2.72 30.26 -25.86
N LEU A 304 -2.73 29.44 -26.91
CA LEU A 304 -2.79 29.92 -28.28
C LEU A 304 -4.12 30.64 -28.58
N THR A 305 -5.25 30.17 -28.04
CA THR A 305 -6.53 30.87 -28.20
C THR A 305 -6.59 32.16 -27.39
N ALA A 306 -6.13 32.16 -26.14
CA ALA A 306 -6.29 33.30 -25.23
C ALA A 306 -5.25 34.41 -25.41
N ALA A 307 -3.99 34.07 -25.67
CA ALA A 307 -2.89 35.03 -25.77
C ALA A 307 -2.46 35.31 -27.22
N SER A 308 -2.51 34.30 -28.09
CA SER A 308 -2.11 34.42 -29.50
C SER A 308 -3.29 34.58 -30.46
N GLU A 309 -4.53 34.59 -29.95
CA GLU A 309 -5.78 34.78 -30.71
C GLU A 309 -5.96 33.77 -31.87
N TRP A 310 -5.45 32.54 -31.72
CA TRP A 310 -5.63 31.48 -32.74
C TRP A 310 -7.09 31.05 -32.85
N SER A 311 -7.56 30.85 -34.08
CA SER A 311 -8.87 30.25 -34.35
C SER A 311 -8.84 28.73 -34.17
N THR A 312 -10.03 28.15 -34.00
CA THR A 312 -10.20 26.69 -33.93
C THR A 312 -9.68 25.99 -35.19
N GLU A 313 -9.87 26.58 -36.36
CA GLU A 313 -9.33 26.07 -37.63
C GLU A 313 -7.79 26.08 -37.66
N ALA A 314 -7.15 27.11 -37.09
CA ALA A 314 -5.69 27.18 -37.03
C ALA A 314 -5.13 26.06 -36.14
N LEU A 315 -5.78 25.80 -35.00
CA LEU A 315 -5.45 24.65 -34.14
C LEU A 315 -5.68 23.31 -34.83
N GLU A 316 -6.77 23.16 -35.59
CA GLU A 316 -7.05 21.95 -36.35
C GLU A 316 -5.98 21.68 -37.43
N ARG A 317 -5.45 22.71 -38.09
CA ARG A 317 -4.29 22.57 -39.01
C ARG A 317 -3.02 22.13 -38.29
N ALA A 318 -2.83 22.53 -37.03
CA ALA A 318 -1.69 22.14 -36.21
C ALA A 318 -1.89 20.80 -35.46
N ALA A 319 -3.08 20.19 -35.52
CA ALA A 319 -3.44 19.03 -34.72
C ALA A 319 -2.48 17.85 -34.91
N ALA A 320 -2.01 17.60 -36.14
CA ALA A 320 -1.06 16.52 -36.42
C ALA A 320 0.24 16.66 -35.58
N TYR A 321 0.76 17.89 -35.45
CA TYR A 321 1.95 18.16 -34.64
C TYR A 321 1.69 17.97 -33.14
N LEU A 322 0.53 18.45 -32.65
CA LEU A 322 0.15 18.28 -31.24
C LEU A 322 -0.01 16.80 -30.88
N HIS A 323 -0.64 16.01 -31.76
CA HIS A 323 -0.75 14.56 -31.61
C HIS A 323 0.63 13.89 -31.62
N ALA A 324 1.47 14.20 -32.61
CA ALA A 324 2.81 13.63 -32.71
C ALA A 324 3.66 13.94 -31.47
N ALA A 325 3.58 15.17 -30.94
CA ALA A 325 4.29 15.57 -29.73
C ALA A 325 3.83 14.77 -28.50
N ALA A 326 2.51 14.65 -28.26
CA ALA A 326 2.00 13.95 -27.08
C ALA A 326 2.31 12.44 -27.10
N TRP A 327 2.02 11.76 -28.21
CA TRP A 327 2.29 10.32 -28.34
C TRP A 327 3.79 10.03 -28.42
N GLY A 328 4.54 10.88 -29.13
CA GLY A 328 5.99 10.76 -29.23
C GLY A 328 6.68 10.92 -27.88
N TRP A 329 6.24 11.87 -27.05
CA TRP A 329 6.77 12.05 -25.70
C TRP A 329 6.58 10.80 -24.82
N ALA A 330 5.35 10.29 -24.75
CA ALA A 330 5.04 9.08 -23.99
C ALA A 330 5.80 7.85 -24.53
N GLY A 331 5.89 7.72 -25.86
CA GLY A 331 6.62 6.64 -26.53
C GLY A 331 8.12 6.68 -26.25
N ALA A 332 8.75 7.85 -26.37
CA ALA A 332 10.18 8.01 -26.16
C ALA A 332 10.59 7.64 -24.73
N TRP A 333 9.86 8.11 -23.72
CA TRP A 333 10.18 7.80 -22.32
C TRP A 333 9.85 6.35 -21.96
N THR A 334 8.78 5.76 -22.51
CA THR A 334 8.50 4.32 -22.34
C THR A 334 9.62 3.48 -22.95
N ALA A 335 10.04 3.81 -24.18
CA ALA A 335 11.14 3.13 -24.84
C ALA A 335 12.46 3.28 -24.07
N ALA A 336 12.76 4.46 -23.53
CA ALA A 336 13.94 4.69 -22.71
C ALA A 336 13.92 3.84 -21.42
N ALA A 337 12.78 3.76 -20.73
CA ALA A 337 12.64 2.96 -19.52
C ALA A 337 12.85 1.44 -19.78
N LEU A 338 12.33 0.94 -20.91
CA LEU A 338 12.54 -0.45 -21.35
C LEU A 338 14.00 -0.69 -21.78
N ALA A 339 14.58 0.20 -22.58
CA ALA A 339 15.95 0.09 -23.08
C ALA A 339 16.98 0.10 -21.94
N LEU A 340 16.74 0.91 -20.89
CA LEU A 340 17.58 0.98 -19.70
C LEU A 340 17.34 -0.19 -18.71
N ARG A 341 16.38 -1.09 -19.00
CA ARG A 341 15.98 -2.22 -18.14
C ARG A 341 15.62 -1.81 -16.71
N ARG A 342 14.99 -0.63 -16.55
CA ARG A 342 14.64 -0.07 -15.24
C ARG A 342 13.20 -0.33 -14.86
N VAL A 343 12.68 -1.52 -15.15
CA VAL A 343 11.33 -1.93 -14.75
C VAL A 343 11.42 -2.97 -13.63
N ALA A 344 10.67 -2.75 -12.57
CA ALA A 344 10.65 -3.62 -11.40
C ALA A 344 9.24 -3.75 -10.84
N ALA A 345 8.92 -4.93 -10.33
CA ALA A 345 7.71 -5.21 -9.60
C ALA A 345 7.75 -4.65 -8.17
N ASP A 346 6.60 -4.22 -7.68
CA ASP A 346 6.40 -3.74 -6.32
C ASP A 346 5.68 -4.81 -5.46
N GLU A 347 6.21 -5.07 -4.27
CA GLU A 347 5.69 -6.12 -3.37
C GLU A 347 4.34 -5.75 -2.75
N LEU A 348 4.12 -4.47 -2.42
CA LEU A 348 2.91 -4.01 -1.74
C LEU A 348 1.70 -4.10 -2.67
N THR A 349 1.88 -3.61 -3.90
CA THR A 349 0.80 -3.46 -4.87
C THR A 349 0.72 -4.60 -5.87
N GLY A 350 1.80 -5.39 -6.03
CA GLY A 350 1.87 -6.41 -7.09
C GLY A 350 1.72 -5.80 -8.48
N THR A 351 2.23 -4.59 -8.67
CA THR A 351 2.27 -3.88 -9.95
C THR A 351 3.70 -3.81 -10.48
N CYS A 352 3.87 -3.45 -11.75
CA CYS A 352 5.17 -3.22 -12.35
C CYS A 352 5.34 -1.77 -12.75
N GLY A 353 6.46 -1.18 -12.33
CA GLY A 353 6.74 0.24 -12.49
C GLY A 353 8.22 0.50 -12.75
N VAL A 354 8.59 1.78 -12.82
CA VAL A 354 10.00 2.18 -12.88
C VAL A 354 10.68 1.83 -11.56
N ALA A 355 11.84 1.17 -11.63
CA ALA A 355 12.66 0.84 -10.48
C ALA A 355 12.99 2.10 -9.64
N ARG A 356 12.95 1.97 -8.31
CA ARG A 356 13.11 3.09 -7.37
C ARG A 356 14.37 3.93 -7.63
N ALA A 357 15.49 3.29 -7.97
CA ALA A 357 16.76 3.96 -8.27
C ALA A 357 16.69 4.86 -9.52
N ALA A 358 15.77 4.59 -10.45
CA ALA A 358 15.61 5.34 -11.69
C ALA A 358 14.36 6.25 -11.68
N ALA A 359 13.56 6.25 -10.60
CA ALA A 359 12.29 6.97 -10.53
C ALA A 359 12.46 8.49 -10.71
N GLY A 360 13.52 9.09 -10.17
CA GLY A 360 13.80 10.52 -10.39
C GLY A 360 13.98 10.88 -11.86
N ALA A 361 14.79 10.10 -12.59
CA ALA A 361 15.09 10.35 -13.99
C ALA A 361 13.95 9.95 -14.94
N LEU A 362 13.32 8.79 -14.72
CA LEU A 362 12.32 8.25 -15.65
C LEU A 362 10.88 8.58 -15.27
N VAL A 363 10.58 8.98 -14.05
CA VAL A 363 9.22 9.44 -13.67
C VAL A 363 9.24 10.93 -13.41
N GLY A 364 10.19 11.41 -12.60
CA GLY A 364 10.29 12.80 -12.19
C GLY A 364 10.54 13.77 -13.35
N VAL A 365 11.57 13.52 -14.17
CA VAL A 365 11.93 14.42 -15.29
C VAL A 365 10.79 14.55 -16.32
N PRO A 366 10.22 13.47 -16.91
CA PRO A 366 9.21 13.63 -17.94
C PRO A 366 7.93 14.30 -17.43
N ARG A 367 7.45 13.91 -16.25
CA ARG A 367 6.23 14.49 -15.66
C ARG A 367 6.48 15.94 -15.20
N GLY A 368 7.64 16.20 -14.61
CA GLY A 368 8.05 17.52 -14.15
C GLY A 368 8.18 18.51 -15.31
N ALA A 369 8.79 18.10 -16.43
CA ALA A 369 8.90 18.94 -17.62
C ALA A 369 7.52 19.32 -18.19
N LEU A 370 6.60 18.36 -18.32
CA LEU A 370 5.23 18.62 -18.78
C LEU A 370 4.47 19.54 -17.82
N LEU A 371 4.59 19.31 -16.51
CA LEU A 371 3.94 20.13 -15.49
C LEU A 371 4.45 21.58 -15.52
N LEU A 372 5.78 21.77 -15.57
CA LEU A 372 6.38 23.10 -15.64
C LEU A 372 5.97 23.84 -16.92
N ALA A 373 5.94 23.15 -18.06
CA ALA A 373 5.44 23.70 -19.32
C ALA A 373 3.96 24.11 -19.22
N ALA A 374 3.10 23.24 -18.68
CA ALA A 374 1.68 23.52 -18.49
C ALA A 374 1.45 24.75 -17.58
N VAL A 375 2.19 24.85 -16.47
CA VAL A 375 2.12 26.01 -15.55
C VAL A 375 2.58 27.29 -16.24
N ALA A 376 3.69 27.25 -16.98
CA ALA A 376 4.20 28.41 -17.72
C ALA A 376 3.20 28.90 -18.78
N LEU A 377 2.59 27.99 -19.53
CA LEU A 377 1.57 28.30 -20.54
C LEU A 377 0.29 28.86 -19.91
N ALA A 378 -0.16 28.27 -18.80
CA ALA A 378 -1.32 28.77 -18.06
C ALA A 378 -1.08 30.20 -17.54
N ALA A 379 0.09 30.47 -16.97
CA ALA A 379 0.49 31.81 -16.54
C ALA A 379 0.57 32.79 -17.72
N GLY A 380 1.10 32.35 -18.86
CA GLY A 380 1.17 33.12 -20.10
C GLY A 380 -0.20 33.44 -20.72
N ALA A 381 -1.23 32.64 -20.46
CA ALA A 381 -2.58 32.86 -20.94
C ALA A 381 -3.34 33.94 -20.14
N CYS A 382 -2.98 34.15 -18.88
CA CYS A 382 -3.67 35.10 -17.98
C CYS A 382 -3.74 36.54 -18.50
N PRO A 383 -2.66 37.16 -19.03
CA PRO A 383 -2.72 38.52 -19.56
C PRO A 383 -3.69 38.67 -20.73
N GLY A 384 -3.78 37.66 -21.61
CA GLY A 384 -4.71 37.64 -22.74
C GLY A 384 -6.17 37.66 -22.28
N ILE A 385 -6.51 36.81 -21.30
CA ILE A 385 -7.85 36.77 -20.69
C ILE A 385 -8.19 38.11 -20.02
N VAL A 386 -7.25 38.70 -19.28
CA VAL A 386 -7.44 40.01 -18.64
C VAL A 386 -7.66 41.11 -19.68
N ARG A 387 -6.93 41.07 -20.80
CA ARG A 387 -7.10 42.03 -21.92
C ARG A 387 -8.49 41.93 -22.53
N VAL A 388 -8.95 40.71 -22.85
CA VAL A 388 -10.30 40.47 -23.39
C VAL A 388 -11.37 40.93 -22.41
N ARG A 389 -11.21 40.61 -21.11
CA ARG A 389 -12.15 41.03 -20.07
C ARG A 389 -12.23 42.56 -19.95
N ARG A 390 -11.08 43.25 -19.91
CA ARG A 390 -11.02 44.73 -19.89
C ARG A 390 -11.66 45.34 -21.15
N ALA A 391 -11.45 44.74 -22.32
CA ALA A 391 -12.08 45.19 -23.56
C ALA A 391 -13.60 45.03 -23.52
N LEU A 392 -14.12 43.90 -23.03
CA LEU A 392 -15.56 43.68 -22.85
C LEU A 392 -16.18 44.64 -21.82
N ASP A 393 -15.48 44.91 -20.72
CA ASP A 393 -15.91 45.85 -19.69
C ASP A 393 -15.92 47.30 -20.22
N SER A 394 -14.92 47.69 -21.03
CA SER A 394 -14.82 49.03 -21.64
C SER A 394 -15.91 49.30 -22.69
N ARG A 395 -16.39 48.28 -23.41
CA ARG A 395 -17.48 48.40 -24.39
C ARG A 395 -18.88 48.42 -23.77
N GLY A 396 -19.01 48.52 -22.44
CA GLY A 396 -20.31 48.58 -21.76
C GLY A 396 -21.11 47.26 -21.83
N ALA A 397 -20.46 46.13 -22.12
CA ALA A 397 -21.13 44.86 -22.41
C ALA A 397 -21.63 44.09 -21.16
N ARG A 398 -21.87 44.76 -20.02
CA ARG A 398 -22.55 44.13 -18.86
C ARG A 398 -23.97 43.65 -19.19
N ARG A 399 -24.58 44.16 -20.27
CA ARG A 399 -25.92 43.78 -20.75
C ARG A 399 -25.89 42.65 -21.80
N VAL A 400 -24.85 42.56 -22.63
CA VAL A 400 -24.73 41.54 -23.69
C VAL A 400 -24.26 40.20 -23.13
N GLY A 401 -23.39 40.18 -22.12
CA GLY A 401 -22.99 38.92 -21.45
C GLY A 401 -24.17 38.18 -20.81
N ARG A 402 -25.17 38.91 -20.29
CA ARG A 402 -26.42 38.32 -19.78
C ARG A 402 -27.36 37.82 -20.88
N LEU A 403 -27.35 38.43 -22.07
CA LEU A 403 -28.13 37.96 -23.23
C LEU A 403 -27.46 36.76 -23.92
N ALA A 404 -26.13 36.71 -24.01
CA ALA A 404 -25.39 35.58 -24.57
C ALA A 404 -25.48 34.33 -23.67
N ILE A 405 -25.45 34.51 -22.35
CA ILE A 405 -25.74 33.42 -21.39
C ILE A 405 -27.21 32.96 -21.52
N LYS A 406 -28.17 33.87 -21.72
CA LYS A 406 -29.57 33.50 -21.99
C LYS A 406 -29.75 32.79 -23.34
N MET A 407 -29.07 33.23 -24.41
CA MET A 407 -29.13 32.60 -25.73
C MET A 407 -28.42 31.23 -25.77
N MET A 408 -27.38 31.00 -24.96
CA MET A 408 -26.78 29.68 -24.80
C MET A 408 -27.67 28.71 -24.00
N CYS A 409 -28.44 29.19 -23.01
CA CYS A 409 -29.47 28.37 -22.34
C CYS A 409 -30.69 28.08 -23.22
N GLN A 410 -30.99 28.90 -24.23
CA GLN A 410 -32.16 28.73 -25.09
C GLN A 410 -31.91 27.79 -26.30
N LYS A 411 -30.67 27.33 -26.50
CA LYS A 411 -30.31 26.33 -27.51
C LYS A 411 -30.37 24.88 -26.98
N TYR A 412 -30.82 24.70 -25.73
CA TYR A 412 -30.98 23.42 -25.01
C TYR A 412 -32.43 23.22 -24.55
N HIS A 413 -33.40 23.46 -25.44
CA HIS A 413 -34.77 22.98 -25.30
C HIS A 413 -35.22 22.26 -26.56
#